data_AF-A0A433PX31-F1
#
_entry.id   AF-A0A433PX31-F1
#
_cell.length_a   1.000
_cell.length_b   1.000
_cell.length_c   1.000
_cell.angle_alpha   90.00
_cell.angle_beta   90.00
_cell.angle_gamma   90.00
#
_symmetry.space_group_name_H-M   'P 1'
#
loop_
_entity.id
_entity.type
_entity.pdbx_description
1 polymer ?
#
loop_
_entity_poly.entity_id
_entity_poly.type
_entity_poly.pdbx_seq_one_letter_code
_entity_poly.pdbx_strand_id
1 'polypeptide(L)'
;MHVYPHNFYHRENFVKDLISVAVSNYEARGDPSQQKHTMVLIPGGPGIGKSRAGWESQRLVFHADKFKINLDEITEGQFSIDENEPFLDALRNPCYISIDFSNECYNASVRIGTRIAVASGLVKNLAELLDNYSLKEFTANNVMQKILERRFRASKRTLEAIIIHIDRYQIYIDSLQKHGNREWSLACDLFKDMLSEIGGFVRTDVLNDPEKHPDLYWNIRH
;
A
#
# COMPACT_ATOMS: atom_id res chain seq x y z
N MET A 1 -6.61 35.66 8.60
CA MET A 1 -6.06 34.41 8.04
C MET A 1 -6.64 34.24 6.66
N HIS A 2 -5.86 34.50 5.60
CA HIS A 2 -6.33 34.34 4.22
C HIS A 2 -6.36 32.85 3.88
N VAL A 3 -7.57 32.28 3.80
CA VAL A 3 -7.79 30.96 3.24
C VAL A 3 -7.81 31.14 1.73
N TYR A 4 -6.72 30.79 1.05
CA TYR A 4 -6.73 30.72 -0.41
C TYR A 4 -7.63 29.54 -0.80
N PRO A 5 -8.73 29.77 -1.54
CA PRO A 5 -9.58 28.70 -2.04
C PRO A 5 -8.91 28.05 -3.26
N HIS A 6 -7.78 27.39 -3.05
CA HIS A 6 -7.22 26.50 -4.06
C HIS A 6 -8.10 25.25 -4.12
N ASN A 7 -9.09 25.28 -5.00
CA ASN A 7 -9.78 24.08 -5.44
C ASN A 7 -8.78 23.25 -6.26
N PHE A 8 -8.32 22.14 -5.70
CA PHE A 8 -7.71 21.08 -6.50
C PHE A 8 -8.74 20.66 -7.55
N TYR A 9 -8.43 20.89 -8.82
CA TYR A 9 -9.29 20.45 -9.92
C TYR A 9 -9.42 18.92 -9.89
N HIS A 10 -10.63 18.40 -10.14
CA HIS A 10 -10.90 16.96 -10.31
C HIS A 10 -10.66 16.04 -9.09
N ARG A 11 -10.78 16.54 -7.85
CA ARG A 11 -10.69 15.66 -6.64
C ARG A 11 -11.71 14.54 -6.62
N GLU A 12 -12.91 14.78 -7.15
CA GLU A 12 -13.93 13.75 -7.28
C GLU A 12 -13.45 12.62 -8.20
N ASN A 13 -12.94 12.96 -9.39
CA ASN A 13 -12.38 11.98 -10.31
C ASN A 13 -11.19 11.24 -9.69
N PHE A 14 -10.30 11.96 -9.00
CA PHE A 14 -9.18 11.32 -8.29
C PHE A 14 -9.66 10.29 -7.26
N VAL A 15 -10.69 10.61 -6.48
CA VAL A 15 -11.26 9.66 -5.51
C VAL A 15 -11.92 8.48 -6.22
N LYS A 16 -12.68 8.72 -7.30
CA LYS A 16 -13.27 7.67 -8.15
C LYS A 16 -12.20 6.72 -8.70
N ASP A 17 -11.12 7.26 -9.23
CA ASP A 17 -10.00 6.49 -9.79
C ASP A 17 -9.31 5.64 -8.71
N LEU A 18 -9.04 6.21 -7.53
CA LEU A 18 -8.45 5.47 -6.42
C LEU A 18 -9.35 4.33 -5.92
N ILE A 19 -10.66 4.56 -5.85
CA ILE A 19 -11.62 3.52 -5.45
C ILE A 19 -11.70 2.43 -6.52
N SER A 20 -11.76 2.79 -7.81
CA SER A 20 -11.74 1.83 -8.92
C SER A 20 -10.49 0.95 -8.90
N VAL A 21 -9.32 1.53 -8.59
CA VAL A 21 -8.09 0.76 -8.39
C VAL A 21 -8.16 -0.17 -7.18
N ALA A 22 -8.74 0.30 -6.06
CA ALA A 22 -8.94 -0.55 -4.88
C ALA A 22 -9.88 -1.73 -5.17
N VAL A 23 -10.96 -1.50 -5.93
CA VAL A 23 -11.90 -2.52 -6.40
C VAL A 23 -11.17 -3.56 -7.25
N SER A 24 -10.43 -3.11 -8.28
CA SER A 24 -9.66 -4.01 -9.15
C SER A 24 -8.62 -4.84 -8.39
N ASN A 25 -7.92 -4.24 -7.42
CA ASN A 25 -6.96 -4.95 -6.57
C ASN A 25 -7.63 -5.97 -5.65
N TYR A 26 -8.84 -5.68 -5.16
CA TYR A 26 -9.60 -6.58 -4.32
C TYR A 26 -10.17 -7.77 -5.12
N GLU A 27 -10.65 -7.55 -6.34
CA GLU A 27 -11.08 -8.64 -7.25
C GLU A 27 -9.92 -9.59 -7.60
N ALA A 28 -8.75 -9.03 -7.87
CA ALA A 28 -7.57 -9.80 -8.22
C ALA A 28 -6.91 -10.51 -7.02
N ARG A 29 -7.39 -10.28 -5.79
CA ARG A 29 -6.79 -10.84 -4.57
C ARG A 29 -6.81 -12.37 -4.65
N GLY A 30 -5.67 -13.01 -4.39
CA GLY A 30 -5.62 -14.46 -4.38
C GLY A 30 -5.84 -15.13 -5.75
N ASP A 31 -5.74 -14.42 -6.88
CA ASP A 31 -5.57 -15.07 -8.18
C ASP A 31 -4.09 -15.46 -8.39
N PRO A 32 -3.74 -16.77 -8.42
CA PRO A 32 -2.35 -17.19 -8.58
C PRO A 32 -1.85 -17.04 -10.02
N SER A 33 -2.79 -16.94 -10.98
CA SER A 33 -2.53 -16.93 -12.41
C SER A 33 -2.10 -15.56 -12.94
N GLN A 34 -2.39 -14.48 -12.20
CA GLN A 34 -2.06 -13.12 -12.62
C GLN A 34 -1.61 -12.27 -11.43
N GLN A 35 -0.41 -11.68 -11.50
CA GLN A 35 0.05 -10.66 -10.55
C GLN A 35 -0.62 -9.31 -10.85
N LYS A 36 -1.96 -9.30 -10.85
CA LYS A 36 -2.79 -8.12 -11.10
C LYS A 36 -2.83 -7.27 -9.84
N HIS A 37 -1.88 -6.34 -9.76
CA HIS A 37 -1.89 -5.28 -8.76
C HIS A 37 -1.65 -3.96 -9.49
N THR A 38 -2.58 -3.04 -9.33
CA THR A 38 -2.54 -1.71 -9.93
C THR A 38 -2.01 -0.73 -8.91
N MET A 39 -0.94 -0.02 -9.28
CA MET A 39 -0.38 1.08 -8.50
C MET A 39 -0.77 2.40 -9.15
N VAL A 40 -1.07 3.40 -8.31
CA VAL A 40 -1.38 4.76 -8.77
C VAL A 40 -0.14 5.62 -8.69
N LEU A 41 0.31 6.12 -9.85
CA LEU A 41 1.40 7.07 -9.93
C LEU A 41 0.84 8.50 -9.98
N ILE A 42 1.28 9.35 -9.07
CA ILE A 42 0.92 10.78 -9.04
C ILE A 42 2.14 11.59 -9.51
N PRO A 43 2.24 11.97 -10.79
CA PRO A 43 3.40 12.68 -11.31
C PRO A 43 3.40 14.18 -10.95
N GLY A 44 4.57 14.80 -11.09
CA GLY A 44 4.73 16.26 -11.17
C GLY A 44 5.67 16.86 -10.11
N GLY A 45 5.86 18.18 -10.18
CA GLY A 45 6.90 18.92 -9.44
C GLY A 45 6.66 19.07 -7.92
N PRO A 46 7.62 19.62 -7.17
CA PRO A 46 7.44 19.98 -5.76
C PRO A 46 6.26 20.95 -5.57
N GLY A 47 5.56 20.87 -4.43
CA GLY A 47 4.49 21.81 -4.08
C GLY A 47 3.13 21.58 -4.74
N ILE A 48 3.00 20.67 -5.71
CA ILE A 48 1.71 20.38 -6.38
C ILE A 48 0.75 19.50 -5.55
N GLY A 49 1.12 19.15 -4.32
CA GLY A 49 0.30 18.38 -3.38
C GLY A 49 0.24 16.86 -3.61
N LYS A 50 1.29 16.24 -4.18
CA LYS A 50 1.40 14.77 -4.26
C LYS A 50 1.28 14.09 -2.90
N SER A 51 2.04 14.56 -1.91
CA SER A 51 2.01 14.02 -0.55
C SER A 51 0.65 14.21 0.12
N ARG A 52 -0.05 15.29 -0.22
CA ARG A 52 -1.43 15.53 0.24
C ARG A 52 -2.39 14.53 -0.42
N ALA A 53 -2.29 14.32 -1.72
CA ALA A 53 -3.11 13.33 -2.43
C ALA A 53 -2.88 11.91 -1.89
N GLY A 54 -1.62 11.53 -1.63
CA GLY A 54 -1.27 10.30 -0.95
C GLY A 54 -1.88 10.20 0.45
N TRP A 55 -1.77 11.25 1.28
CA TRP A 55 -2.39 11.27 2.61
C TRP A 55 -3.91 11.18 2.56
N GLU A 56 -4.57 11.84 1.61
CA GLU A 56 -6.04 11.81 1.44
C GLU A 56 -6.56 10.44 1.01
N SER A 57 -5.73 9.59 0.40
CA SER A 57 -6.09 8.21 0.04
C SER A 57 -6.44 7.32 1.25
N GLN A 58 -6.04 7.67 2.48
CA GLN A 58 -6.48 6.91 3.66
C GLN A 58 -7.95 7.19 4.05
N ARG A 59 -8.61 8.14 3.38
CA ARG A 59 -9.97 8.63 3.70
C ARG A 59 -10.91 8.52 2.50
N LEU A 60 -10.73 7.50 1.65
CA LEU A 60 -11.50 7.36 0.40
C LEU A 60 -13.01 7.36 0.62
N VAL A 61 -13.52 6.56 1.56
CA VAL A 61 -14.97 6.49 1.83
C VAL A 61 -15.52 7.83 2.33
N PHE A 62 -14.82 8.46 3.27
CA PHE A 62 -15.18 9.81 3.74
C PHE A 62 -15.20 10.85 2.60
N HIS A 63 -14.26 10.75 1.66
CA HIS A 63 -14.22 11.63 0.50
C HIS A 63 -15.31 11.30 -0.52
N ALA A 64 -15.63 10.03 -0.73
CA ALA A 64 -16.75 9.59 -1.57
C ALA A 64 -18.07 10.19 -1.06
N ASP A 65 -18.35 10.07 0.23
CA ASP A 65 -19.53 10.67 0.87
C ASP A 65 -19.56 12.19 0.66
N LYS A 66 -18.43 12.85 0.92
CA LYS A 66 -18.31 14.32 0.77
C LYS A 66 -18.58 14.78 -0.65
N PHE A 67 -18.13 14.03 -1.65
CA PHE A 67 -18.29 14.36 -3.07
C PHE A 67 -19.55 13.73 -3.69
N LYS A 68 -20.38 13.04 -2.89
CA LYS A 68 -21.59 12.33 -3.34
C LYS A 68 -21.29 11.32 -4.47
N ILE A 69 -20.15 10.65 -4.37
CA ILE A 69 -19.77 9.57 -5.27
C ILE A 69 -20.62 8.35 -4.89
N ASN A 70 -21.38 7.82 -5.85
CA ASN A 70 -22.12 6.59 -5.65
C ASN A 70 -21.14 5.40 -5.65
N LEU A 71 -20.85 4.85 -4.47
CA LEU A 71 -19.94 3.72 -4.33
C LEU A 71 -20.53 2.45 -4.96
N ASP A 72 -21.85 2.30 -4.89
CA ASP A 72 -22.54 1.14 -5.46
C ASP A 72 -22.32 1.06 -6.96
N GLU A 73 -22.37 2.19 -7.68
CA GLU A 73 -22.06 2.28 -9.13
C GLU A 73 -20.62 1.86 -9.46
N ILE A 74 -19.65 2.09 -8.57
CA ILE A 74 -18.25 1.71 -8.80
C ILE A 74 -18.04 0.23 -8.51
N THR A 75 -18.78 -0.33 -7.56
CA THR A 75 -18.70 -1.74 -7.15
C THR A 75 -19.71 -2.65 -7.87
N GLU A 76 -20.61 -2.09 -8.69
CA GLU A 76 -21.73 -2.82 -9.28
C GLU A 76 -21.24 -3.99 -10.14
N GLY A 77 -21.78 -5.18 -9.87
CA GLY A 77 -21.43 -6.41 -10.58
C GLY A 77 -20.04 -6.97 -10.27
N GLN A 78 -19.24 -6.31 -9.42
CA GLN A 78 -17.90 -6.77 -9.04
C GLN A 78 -17.91 -7.66 -7.81
N PHE A 79 -18.79 -7.37 -6.84
CA PHE A 79 -18.86 -8.07 -5.56
C PHE A 79 -20.27 -8.61 -5.29
N SER A 80 -20.32 -9.72 -4.56
CA SER A 80 -21.56 -10.09 -3.87
C SER A 80 -21.88 -9.08 -2.76
N ILE A 81 -23.15 -9.01 -2.33
CA ILE A 81 -23.56 -8.14 -1.20
C ILE A 81 -22.72 -8.45 0.05
N ASP A 82 -22.43 -9.73 0.28
CA ASP A 82 -21.65 -10.23 1.43
C ASP A 82 -20.17 -9.83 1.35
N GLU A 83 -19.66 -9.46 0.18
CA GLU A 83 -18.27 -8.99 -0.01
C GLU A 83 -18.17 -7.45 -0.04
N ASN A 84 -19.23 -6.75 -0.44
CA ASN A 84 -19.20 -5.30 -0.58
C ASN A 84 -19.08 -4.59 0.77
N GLU A 85 -19.86 -5.00 1.78
CA GLU A 85 -19.81 -4.34 3.09
C GLU A 85 -18.44 -4.53 3.80
N PRO A 86 -17.84 -5.74 3.85
CA PRO A 86 -16.48 -5.90 4.37
C PRO A 86 -15.44 -5.06 3.62
N PHE A 87 -15.55 -4.95 2.29
CA PHE A 87 -14.65 -4.13 1.47
C PHE A 87 -14.74 -2.64 1.85
N LEU A 88 -15.96 -2.10 1.93
CA LEU A 88 -16.17 -0.72 2.31
C LEU A 88 -15.74 -0.45 3.76
N ASP A 89 -16.00 -1.36 4.70
CA ASP A 89 -15.51 -1.23 6.08
C ASP A 89 -13.97 -1.24 6.17
N ALA A 90 -13.30 -2.07 5.38
CA ALA A 90 -11.85 -2.08 5.29
C ALA A 90 -11.31 -0.73 4.76
N LEU A 91 -11.95 -0.14 3.75
CA LEU A 91 -11.59 1.18 3.20
C LEU A 91 -11.96 2.37 4.10
N ARG A 92 -12.88 2.22 5.06
CA ARG A 92 -13.18 3.26 6.06
C ARG A 92 -12.03 3.44 7.06
N ASN A 93 -11.25 2.40 7.31
CA ASN A 93 -10.13 2.44 8.26
C ASN A 93 -8.93 1.61 7.76
N PRO A 94 -8.28 2.03 6.65
CA PRO A 94 -7.16 1.32 6.09
C PRO A 94 -5.91 1.47 6.98
N CYS A 95 -5.02 0.48 6.92
CA CYS A 95 -3.65 0.61 7.40
C CYS A 95 -2.85 1.46 6.41
N TYR A 96 -2.70 2.74 6.72
CA TYR A 96 -1.94 3.66 5.90
C TYR A 96 -0.45 3.65 6.30
N ILE A 97 0.42 3.31 5.34
CA ILE A 97 1.86 3.19 5.52
C ILE A 97 2.54 4.19 4.59
N SER A 98 3.19 5.21 5.18
CA SER A 98 3.86 6.26 4.44
C SER A 98 5.36 6.03 4.42
N ILE A 99 5.91 5.75 3.24
CA ILE A 99 7.34 5.53 3.01
C ILE A 99 7.92 6.75 2.31
N ASP A 100 8.94 7.33 2.91
CA ASP A 100 9.65 8.47 2.35
C ASP A 100 11.07 8.09 1.94
N PHE A 101 11.36 8.18 0.65
CA PHE A 101 12.66 7.83 0.09
C PHE A 101 13.74 8.90 0.27
N SER A 102 13.44 10.09 0.82
CA SER A 102 14.49 11.07 1.11
C SER A 102 15.39 10.69 2.28
N ASN A 103 14.98 9.73 3.10
CA ASN A 103 15.82 9.27 4.21
C ASN A 103 16.93 8.39 3.63
N GLU A 104 18.14 8.96 3.50
CA GLU A 104 19.33 8.45 2.80
C GLU A 104 19.95 7.15 3.37
N CYS A 105 19.28 6.45 4.28
CA CYS A 105 19.91 5.40 5.07
C CYS A 105 19.71 3.98 4.53
N TYR A 106 19.75 3.79 3.21
CA TYR A 106 19.46 2.46 2.65
C TYR A 106 20.39 2.11 1.50
N ASN A 107 21.20 1.07 1.74
CA ASN A 107 21.71 0.23 0.67
C ASN A 107 20.51 -0.24 -0.17
N ALA A 108 20.65 -0.29 -1.50
CA ALA A 108 19.62 -0.80 -2.41
C ALA A 108 19.13 -2.21 -2.03
N SER A 109 19.92 -2.94 -1.25
CA SER A 109 19.59 -4.25 -0.67
C SER A 109 18.68 -4.21 0.56
N VAL A 110 18.38 -3.03 1.14
CA VAL A 110 17.40 -2.87 2.21
C VAL A 110 16.00 -2.85 1.60
N ARG A 111 15.48 -4.07 1.50
CA ARG A 111 14.23 -4.47 0.86
C ARG A 111 13.06 -3.63 1.36
N ILE A 112 12.08 -3.40 0.48
CA ILE A 112 10.87 -2.62 0.77
C ILE A 112 10.19 -3.05 2.08
N GLY A 113 10.29 -4.33 2.46
CA GLY A 113 9.81 -4.83 3.75
C GLY A 113 10.39 -4.13 4.98
N THR A 114 11.69 -3.80 5.00
CA THR A 114 12.29 -3.04 6.10
C THR A 114 11.68 -1.63 6.20
N ARG A 115 11.47 -0.98 5.05
CA ARG A 115 10.84 0.34 4.99
C ARG A 115 9.39 0.29 5.47
N ILE A 116 8.64 -0.73 5.04
CA ILE A 116 7.28 -1.00 5.50
C ILE A 116 7.27 -1.24 7.02
N ALA A 117 8.20 -2.01 7.57
CA ALA A 117 8.25 -2.32 9.00
C ALA A 117 8.47 -1.07 9.86
N VAL A 118 9.39 -0.19 9.45
CA VAL A 118 9.62 1.09 10.14
C VAL A 118 8.41 2.01 9.96
N ALA A 119 7.91 2.17 8.73
CA ALA A 119 6.81 3.08 8.42
C ALA A 119 5.47 2.67 9.05
N SER A 120 5.25 1.37 9.27
CA SER A 120 4.06 0.84 9.96
C SER A 120 4.17 0.90 11.49
N GLY A 121 5.33 1.24 12.05
CA GLY A 121 5.59 1.16 13.49
C GLY A 121 5.73 -0.28 14.01
N LEU A 122 5.94 -1.26 13.13
CA LEU A 122 6.28 -2.63 13.53
C LEU A 122 7.61 -2.64 14.31
N VAL A 123 8.54 -1.76 13.92
CA VAL A 123 9.82 -1.47 14.58
C VAL A 123 9.94 0.04 14.78
N LYS A 124 10.56 0.50 15.89
CA LYS A 124 10.62 1.92 16.25
C LYS A 124 11.45 2.74 15.26
N ASN A 125 12.57 2.18 14.80
CA ASN A 125 13.47 2.82 13.85
C ASN A 125 14.44 1.78 13.23
N LEU A 126 15.25 2.23 12.27
CA LEU A 126 16.22 1.38 11.60
C LEU A 126 17.35 0.89 12.52
N ALA A 127 17.78 1.69 13.49
CA ALA A 127 18.86 1.30 14.40
C ALA A 127 18.45 0.07 15.24
N GLU A 128 17.24 0.09 15.80
CA GLU A 128 16.68 -1.08 16.49
C GLU A 128 16.64 -2.32 15.60
N LEU A 129 16.33 -2.13 14.31
CA LEU A 129 16.23 -3.22 13.35
C LEU A 129 17.60 -3.86 13.07
N LEU A 130 18.63 -3.03 12.87
CA LEU A 130 20.00 -3.46 12.60
C LEU A 130 20.65 -4.14 13.81
N ASP A 131 20.31 -3.70 15.03
CA ASP A 131 20.90 -4.20 16.26
C ASP A 131 20.28 -5.52 16.72
N ASN A 132 18.99 -5.73 16.46
CA ASN A 132 18.23 -6.82 17.09
C ASN A 132 17.72 -7.89 16.12
N TYR A 133 17.80 -7.66 14.80
CA TYR A 133 17.19 -8.58 13.84
C TYR A 133 18.02 -8.83 12.59
N SER A 134 17.80 -10.01 12.00
CA SER A 134 18.33 -10.34 10.69
C SER A 134 17.53 -9.63 9.60
N LEU A 135 18.18 -8.73 8.82
CA LEU A 135 17.55 -8.05 7.67
C LEU A 135 16.91 -9.01 6.65
N LYS A 136 17.37 -10.27 6.61
CA LYS A 136 16.82 -11.30 5.72
C LYS A 136 15.36 -11.66 6.06
N GLU A 137 14.93 -11.42 7.29
CA GLU A 137 13.56 -11.70 7.75
C GLU A 137 12.57 -10.59 7.39
N PHE A 138 13.05 -9.40 7.03
CA PHE A 138 12.24 -8.22 6.67
C PHE A 138 11.93 -8.17 5.18
N THR A 139 11.44 -9.27 4.64
CA THR A 139 10.82 -9.29 3.31
C THR A 139 9.47 -8.57 3.34
N ALA A 140 9.01 -8.05 2.20
CA ALA A 140 7.68 -7.42 2.14
C ALA A 140 6.59 -8.36 2.67
N ASN A 141 6.67 -9.64 2.28
CA ASN A 141 5.73 -10.67 2.69
C ASN A 141 5.66 -10.81 4.23
N ASN A 142 6.78 -11.16 4.88
CA ASN A 142 6.81 -11.41 6.32
C ASN A 142 6.34 -10.20 7.14
N VAL A 143 6.71 -9.00 6.69
CA VAL A 143 6.34 -7.75 7.36
C VAL A 143 4.84 -7.48 7.21
N MET A 144 4.29 -7.63 6.00
CA MET A 144 2.87 -7.44 5.73
C MET A 144 2.01 -8.45 6.48
N GLN A 145 2.44 -9.72 6.57
CA GLN A 145 1.78 -10.73 7.40
C GLN A 145 1.70 -10.30 8.87
N LYS A 146 2.83 -9.88 9.47
CA LYS A 146 2.85 -9.39 10.86
C LYS A 146 1.96 -8.17 11.08
N ILE A 147 1.88 -7.26 10.11
CA ILE A 147 0.99 -6.10 10.17
C ILE A 147 -0.47 -6.55 10.18
N LEU A 148 -0.86 -7.43 9.27
CA LEU A 148 -2.21 -7.99 9.21
C LEU A 148 -2.58 -8.74 10.48
N GLU A 149 -1.72 -9.63 10.98
CA GLU A 149 -1.95 -10.36 12.24
C GLU A 149 -2.23 -9.41 13.41
N ARG A 150 -1.42 -8.36 13.57
CA ARG A 150 -1.63 -7.34 14.61
C ARG A 150 -2.96 -6.62 14.43
N ARG A 151 -3.32 -6.29 13.18
CA ARG A 151 -4.56 -5.60 12.87
C ARG A 151 -5.78 -6.47 13.11
N PHE A 152 -5.81 -7.69 12.60
CA PHE A 152 -6.91 -8.64 12.83
C PHE A 152 -7.14 -8.91 14.32
N ARG A 153 -6.06 -9.05 15.11
CA ARG A 153 -6.15 -9.19 16.58
C ARG A 153 -6.76 -7.95 17.25
N ALA A 154 -6.47 -6.76 16.75
CA ALA A 154 -6.95 -5.51 17.34
C ALA A 154 -8.36 -5.11 16.88
N SER A 155 -8.67 -5.31 15.59
CA SER A 155 -9.91 -4.84 14.95
C SER A 155 -11.03 -5.87 14.99
N LYS A 156 -10.70 -7.17 15.14
CA LYS A 156 -11.63 -8.30 14.98
C LYS A 156 -12.38 -8.30 13.64
N ARG A 157 -11.83 -7.63 12.62
CA ARG A 157 -12.39 -7.60 11.27
C ARG A 157 -12.00 -8.87 10.51
N THR A 158 -12.76 -9.21 9.48
CA THR A 158 -12.46 -10.33 8.57
C THR A 158 -11.66 -9.87 7.35
N LEU A 159 -11.68 -8.56 7.05
CA LEU A 159 -10.94 -7.95 5.95
C LEU A 159 -10.20 -6.68 6.39
N GLU A 160 -9.01 -6.50 5.83
CA GLU A 160 -8.12 -5.39 6.13
C GLU A 160 -7.58 -4.77 4.83
N ALA A 161 -7.68 -3.44 4.71
CA ALA A 161 -7.11 -2.69 3.60
C ALA A 161 -5.77 -2.10 4.01
N ILE A 162 -4.74 -2.27 3.19
CA ILE A 162 -3.42 -1.64 3.39
C ILE A 162 -3.18 -0.68 2.23
N ILE A 163 -2.84 0.57 2.56
CA ILE A 163 -2.47 1.60 1.59
C ILE A 163 -1.00 1.94 1.81
N ILE A 164 -0.16 1.59 0.84
CA ILE A 164 1.26 1.93 0.86
C ILE A 164 1.46 3.18 0.00
N HIS A 165 1.72 4.31 0.65
CA HIS A 165 2.07 5.56 -0.01
C HIS A 165 3.58 5.70 -0.06
N ILE A 166 4.12 5.73 -1.28
CA ILE A 166 5.55 5.94 -1.53
C ILE A 166 5.76 7.36 -2.02
N ASP A 167 6.45 8.18 -1.23
CA ASP A 167 6.83 9.53 -1.60
C ASP A 167 8.30 9.61 -2.04
N ARG A 168 8.60 10.60 -2.88
CA ARG A 168 9.96 10.92 -3.35
C ARG A 168 10.74 9.74 -3.95
N TYR A 169 10.06 8.78 -4.57
CA TYR A 169 10.69 7.60 -5.21
C TYR A 169 11.74 7.96 -6.27
N GLN A 170 11.62 9.12 -6.93
CA GLN A 170 12.63 9.58 -7.89
C GLN A 170 14.02 9.74 -7.24
N ILE A 171 14.08 10.17 -5.97
CA ILE A 171 15.35 10.28 -5.23
C ILE A 171 16.01 8.91 -5.10
N TYR A 172 15.23 7.85 -4.92
CA TYR A 172 15.74 6.49 -4.85
C TYR A 172 16.33 6.02 -6.18
N ILE A 173 15.60 6.22 -7.29
CA ILE A 173 16.08 5.88 -8.64
C ILE A 173 17.35 6.66 -8.97
N ASP A 174 17.35 7.97 -8.70
CA ASP A 174 18.51 8.83 -8.94
C ASP A 174 19.71 8.41 -8.10
N SER A 175 19.49 7.96 -6.87
CA SER A 175 20.54 7.45 -5.98
C SER A 175 21.14 6.15 -6.53
N LEU A 176 20.31 5.21 -6.97
CA LEU A 176 20.76 3.97 -7.64
C LEU A 176 21.61 4.27 -8.88
N GLN A 177 21.20 5.26 -9.67
CA GLN A 177 21.91 5.67 -10.88
C GLN A 177 23.27 6.33 -10.53
N LYS A 178 23.25 7.37 -9.69
CA LYS A 178 24.42 8.22 -9.40
C LYS A 178 25.46 7.50 -8.54
N HIS A 179 25.02 6.86 -7.45
CA HIS A 179 25.95 6.22 -6.51
C HIS A 179 26.30 4.79 -6.93
N GLY A 180 25.41 4.11 -7.66
CA GLY A 180 25.66 2.76 -8.17
C GLY A 180 26.42 2.72 -9.49
N ASN A 181 26.68 3.88 -10.13
CA ASN A 181 27.19 4.00 -11.50
C ASN A 181 26.41 3.11 -12.49
N ARG A 182 25.08 3.16 -12.40
CA ARG A 182 24.15 2.31 -13.17
C ARG A 182 23.50 3.11 -14.28
N GLU A 183 23.12 2.43 -15.35
CA GLU A 183 22.22 3.02 -16.34
C GLU A 183 20.85 3.32 -15.72
N TRP A 184 20.19 4.36 -16.23
CA TRP A 184 18.87 4.77 -15.75
C TRP A 184 17.81 3.67 -15.90
N SER A 185 17.86 2.93 -17.01
CA SER A 185 17.00 1.76 -17.27
C SER A 185 17.13 0.71 -16.17
N LEU A 186 18.37 0.34 -15.82
CA LEU A 186 18.65 -0.62 -14.74
C LEU A 186 18.19 -0.10 -13.38
N ALA A 187 18.38 1.18 -13.07
CA ALA A 187 17.88 1.79 -11.82
C ALA A 187 16.35 1.73 -11.72
N CYS A 188 15.65 2.00 -12.82
CA CYS A 188 14.20 1.85 -12.92
C CYS A 188 13.74 0.40 -12.75
N ASP A 189 14.42 -0.56 -13.37
CA ASP A 189 14.06 -1.98 -13.25
C ASP A 189 14.25 -2.49 -11.82
N LEU A 190 15.32 -2.08 -11.14
CA LEU A 190 15.52 -2.41 -9.72
C LEU A 190 14.45 -1.81 -8.81
N PHE A 191 13.97 -0.61 -9.13
CA PHE A 191 12.84 -0.02 -8.41
C PHE A 191 11.55 -0.81 -8.66
N LYS A 192 11.28 -1.24 -9.90
CA LYS A 192 10.14 -2.11 -10.22
C LYS A 192 10.24 -3.47 -9.53
N ASP A 193 11.42 -4.09 -9.49
CA ASP A 193 11.67 -5.35 -8.81
C ASP A 193 11.37 -5.22 -7.30
N MET A 194 11.81 -4.12 -6.68
CA MET A 194 11.46 -3.81 -5.30
C MET A 194 9.94 -3.66 -5.10
N LEU A 195 9.24 -2.98 -6.02
CA LEU A 195 7.77 -2.87 -5.97
C LEU A 195 7.08 -4.22 -6.19
N SER A 196 7.67 -5.12 -6.99
CA SER A 196 7.13 -6.45 -7.25
C SER A 196 7.03 -7.31 -5.98
N GLU A 197 7.89 -7.06 -4.97
CA GLU A 197 7.78 -7.72 -3.67
C GLU A 197 6.44 -7.41 -2.97
N ILE A 198 5.90 -6.19 -3.15
CA ILE A 198 4.58 -5.82 -2.63
C ILE A 198 3.49 -6.58 -3.40
N GLY A 199 3.55 -6.59 -4.74
CA GLY A 199 2.58 -7.31 -5.55
C GLY A 199 2.60 -8.82 -5.33
N GLY A 200 3.77 -9.39 -4.99
CA GLY A 200 3.93 -10.80 -4.66
C GLY A 200 3.16 -11.21 -3.40
N PHE A 201 3.01 -10.31 -2.41
CA PHE A 201 2.23 -10.58 -1.20
C PHE A 201 0.73 -10.77 -1.48
N VAL A 202 0.20 -10.16 -2.55
CA VAL A 202 -1.23 -10.24 -2.91
C VAL A 202 -1.60 -11.59 -3.54
N ARG A 203 -0.61 -12.43 -3.88
CA ARG A 203 -0.82 -13.76 -4.46
C ARG A 203 -1.27 -14.79 -3.42
N THR A 204 -2.08 -15.75 -3.89
CA THR A 204 -2.82 -16.75 -3.11
C THR A 204 -1.96 -17.66 -2.25
N ASP A 205 -0.73 -17.94 -2.67
CA ASP A 205 0.19 -18.83 -1.97
C ASP A 205 0.65 -18.27 -0.62
N VAL A 206 0.50 -16.96 -0.41
CA VAL A 206 0.86 -16.27 0.82
C VAL A 206 -0.32 -16.10 1.77
N LEU A 207 -1.53 -15.96 1.24
CA LEU A 207 -2.75 -15.70 2.01
C LEU A 207 -3.54 -16.98 2.33
N ASN A 208 -3.41 -18.04 1.53
CA ASN A 208 -4.19 -19.28 1.63
C ASN A 208 -3.37 -20.54 1.95
N ASP A 209 -2.25 -20.44 2.68
CA ASP A 209 -1.59 -21.62 3.26
C ASP A 209 -2.09 -21.85 4.71
N PRO A 210 -3.15 -22.66 4.91
CA PRO A 210 -3.70 -22.95 6.24
C PRO A 210 -2.71 -23.67 7.15
N GLU A 211 -1.71 -24.36 6.59
CA GLU A 211 -0.68 -25.05 7.38
C GLU A 211 0.38 -24.07 7.91
N LYS A 212 0.60 -22.94 7.23
CA LYS A 212 1.51 -21.87 7.70
C LYS A 212 0.84 -20.80 8.56
N HIS A 213 -0.47 -20.58 8.41
CA HIS A 213 -1.18 -19.47 9.07
C HIS A 213 -2.56 -19.87 9.65
N PRO A 214 -2.61 -20.80 10.62
CA PRO A 214 -3.87 -21.29 11.19
C PRO A 214 -4.70 -20.18 11.87
N ASP A 215 -4.05 -19.13 12.41
CA ASP A 215 -4.72 -18.02 13.09
C ASP A 215 -5.46 -17.05 12.14
N LEU A 216 -5.07 -17.01 10.86
CA LEU A 216 -5.71 -16.19 9.83
C LEU A 216 -6.91 -16.90 9.20
N TYR A 217 -6.85 -18.23 9.12
CA TYR A 217 -7.87 -19.06 8.45
C TYR A 217 -9.23 -19.10 9.17
N TRP A 218 -9.23 -19.01 10.50
CA TRP A 218 -10.47 -19.01 11.29
C TRP A 218 -11.30 -17.72 11.15
N ASN A 219 -10.71 -16.62 10.65
CA ASN A 219 -11.38 -15.33 10.52
C ASN A 219 -11.86 -15.02 9.09
N ILE A 220 -11.52 -15.84 8.09
CA ILE A 220 -11.88 -15.60 6.67
C ILE A 220 -13.09 -16.44 6.25
N ARG A 221 -13.48 -17.46 7.02
CA ARG A 221 -14.65 -18.32 6.75
C ARG A 221 -15.79 -18.08 7.74
N HIS A 222 -16.27 -16.86 7.93
CA HIS A 222 -17.60 -16.60 8.50
C HIS A 222 -18.19 -15.31 7.96
#